data_AF-A0AAW3JLI1-F1
#
_entry.id   AF-A0AAW3JLI1-F1
#
_cell.length_a   1.000
_cell.length_b   1.000
_cell.length_c   1.000
_cell.angle_alpha   90.00
_cell.angle_beta   90.00
_cell.angle_gamma   90.00
#
_symmetry.space_group_name_H-M   'P 1'
#
loop_
_entity.id
_entity.type
_entity.pdbx_description
1 polymer ?
#
loop_
_entity_poly.entity_id
_entity_poly.type
_entity_poly.pdbx_seq_one_letter_code
_entity_poly.pdbx_strand_id
1 'polypeptide(L)'
;MSKNLRRMVTFGLVVTMGILPMSAHSNIVSAQGQEETKTLIMTREDDIDSFDDLDGMTLDLSDKNIVPDADGKVEVDVNDAVTQGNMARNMIHGEFAFWINNLSDFSGMDGVYSANRPIQNIYITNNEIYVTQVYAKNGNSNNVKISRCEIMPQNRKQAVMRDSMNIEGVGHGQNLIPYQYNNNQYFIVCANANKTKIDENTTYWEAGKIGKIEYQPDVTFTSTKIDKLDDTEYSNKTRTPFYDLRRCAVNVSPDGKKMLMFKQSRQGNVQYSFYDFNAIKKALDSNSTNDRSFRYNDKLAEACDSDVINADNVPNGQLQGIAIDNDMNIYIVSDGDGTYNTLANLSVIFKKSKKTIYYSIYGSVSEILYYLGDTISSSEELELEIEGLQIINDKIYMGISPKAENQRNRAFIYYIDNGLIHE
;
A
#
# COMPACT_ATOMS: atom_id res chain seq x y z
N MET A 1 -60.87 16.40 38.62
CA MET A 1 -61.48 16.14 39.95
C MET A 1 -60.64 15.11 40.68
N SER A 2 -60.36 15.33 41.97
CA SER A 2 -59.78 14.41 42.98
C SER A 2 -58.38 13.84 42.71
N LYS A 3 -57.29 14.47 43.16
CA LYS A 3 -56.66 14.38 44.51
C LYS A 3 -56.19 12.96 44.91
N ASN A 4 -54.87 12.76 44.94
CA ASN A 4 -54.17 12.30 46.15
C ASN A 4 -52.70 12.73 46.15
N LEU A 5 -52.24 13.06 47.35
CA LEU A 5 -51.12 13.90 47.73
C LEU A 5 -50.17 13.10 48.62
N ARG A 6 -48.85 13.30 48.50
CA ARG A 6 -47.77 13.30 49.55
C ARG A 6 -46.40 13.20 48.82
N ARG A 7 -45.62 14.28 48.62
CA ARG A 7 -44.62 14.96 49.52
C ARG A 7 -43.65 13.95 50.18
N MET A 8 -42.32 14.04 50.04
CA MET A 8 -41.41 15.13 50.49
C MET A 8 -39.99 15.11 49.84
N VAL A 9 -39.49 16.31 49.46
CA VAL A 9 -38.16 16.95 49.77
C VAL A 9 -36.89 16.27 49.20
N THR A 10 -36.12 16.77 48.22
CA THR A 10 -35.41 18.05 47.93
C THR A 10 -34.27 18.45 48.87
N PHE A 11 -33.01 18.34 48.39
CA PHE A 11 -31.96 19.34 48.60
C PHE A 11 -31.10 19.41 47.33
N GLY A 12 -31.00 20.60 46.74
CA GLY A 12 -30.01 20.93 45.73
C GLY A 12 -28.87 21.72 46.36
N LEU A 13 -27.74 21.82 45.64
CA LEU A 13 -26.84 22.96 45.76
C LEU A 13 -26.08 23.15 44.45
N VAL A 14 -26.38 24.27 43.79
CA VAL A 14 -25.55 24.93 42.78
C VAL A 14 -24.79 26.03 43.51
N VAL A 15 -23.47 26.10 43.35
CA VAL A 15 -22.74 27.38 43.54
C VAL A 15 -21.64 27.49 42.48
N THR A 16 -21.74 28.59 41.76
CA THR A 16 -20.84 29.13 40.73
C THR A 16 -19.82 30.12 41.32
N MET A 17 -18.68 30.23 40.61
CA MET A 17 -17.76 31.38 40.45
C MET A 17 -16.71 31.70 41.54
N GLY A 18 -15.47 31.92 41.07
CA GLY A 18 -14.45 32.71 41.76
C GLY A 18 -13.02 32.46 41.26
N ILE A 19 -12.41 33.49 40.67
CA ILE A 19 -11.09 33.53 40.01
C ILE A 19 -9.94 33.79 41.02
N LEU A 20 -8.76 33.20 40.76
CA LEU A 20 -7.31 33.48 41.05
C LEU A 20 -6.89 34.76 41.86
N PRO A 21 -5.61 34.97 42.31
CA PRO A 21 -4.34 34.19 42.20
C PRO A 21 -3.41 34.18 43.47
N MET A 22 -2.19 33.62 43.28
CA MET A 22 -0.88 33.97 43.92
C MET A 22 -0.31 33.12 45.09
N SER A 23 0.75 32.37 44.73
CA SER A 23 2.13 32.38 45.26
C SER A 23 2.49 32.02 46.70
N ALA A 24 3.58 31.23 46.77
CA ALA A 24 4.72 31.26 47.69
C ALA A 24 4.85 30.09 48.71
N HIS A 25 5.95 29.37 48.48
CA HIS A 25 6.64 28.33 49.24
C HIS A 25 6.57 28.38 50.77
N SER A 26 6.56 27.20 51.41
CA SER A 26 7.53 26.80 52.46
C SER A 26 7.54 25.28 52.65
N ASN A 27 8.72 24.68 52.64
CA ASN A 27 9.03 23.27 52.88
C ASN A 27 8.59 22.79 54.28
N ILE A 28 8.04 21.58 54.39
CA ILE A 28 8.40 20.61 55.45
C ILE A 28 8.35 19.19 54.86
N VAL A 29 9.51 18.52 54.88
CA VAL A 29 9.69 17.10 54.59
C VAL A 29 9.28 16.28 55.83
N SER A 30 8.48 15.24 55.64
CA SER A 30 8.50 14.06 56.49
C SER A 30 8.55 12.81 55.61
N ALA A 31 9.68 12.12 55.65
CA ALA A 31 9.92 10.88 54.95
C ALA A 31 9.11 9.73 55.58
N GLN A 32 8.33 9.02 54.77
CA GLN A 32 7.98 7.62 54.99
C GLN A 32 7.57 7.01 53.65
N GLY A 33 8.25 5.92 53.29
CA GLY A 33 8.30 5.39 51.93
C GLY A 33 7.00 4.77 51.43
N GLN A 34 6.72 5.06 50.16
CA GLN A 34 6.00 4.20 49.22
C GLN A 34 6.59 4.50 47.83
N GLU A 35 7.06 3.47 47.12
CA GLU A 35 7.41 3.56 45.70
C GLU A 35 6.13 3.86 44.91
N GLU A 36 5.90 5.13 44.58
CA GLU A 36 5.02 5.51 43.49
C GLU A 36 5.82 5.50 42.19
N THR A 37 5.47 4.60 41.27
CA THR A 37 5.88 4.69 39.87
C THR A 37 5.22 5.93 39.26
N LYS A 38 5.94 7.06 39.25
CA LYS A 38 5.51 8.26 38.55
C LYS A 38 5.76 8.09 37.06
N THR A 39 4.71 7.84 36.28
CA THR A 39 4.74 8.04 34.83
C THR A 39 4.80 9.54 34.54
N LEU A 40 5.94 10.04 34.07
CA LEU A 40 6.05 11.43 33.62
C LEU A 40 5.45 11.54 32.21
N ILE A 41 4.35 12.26 32.08
CA ILE A 41 3.81 12.68 30.78
C ILE A 41 4.62 13.92 30.35
N MET A 42 5.57 13.75 29.42
CA MET A 42 6.26 14.89 28.80
C MET A 42 5.33 15.55 27.78
N THR A 43 4.75 16.70 28.16
CA THR A 43 4.14 17.63 27.20
C THR A 43 5.20 18.63 26.74
N ARG A 44 5.58 18.52 25.46
CA ARG A 44 6.13 19.56 24.56
C ARG A 44 6.97 20.70 25.19
N GLU A 45 8.25 20.72 24.79
CA GLU A 45 9.21 21.84 24.90
C GLU A 45 9.48 22.35 26.33
N ASP A 46 10.29 21.61 27.08
CA ASP A 46 11.12 22.18 28.15
C ASP A 46 12.58 21.79 27.87
N ASP A 47 13.43 22.79 27.70
CA ASP A 47 14.84 22.67 27.39
C ASP A 47 15.62 22.02 28.56
N ILE A 48 16.32 20.93 28.29
CA ILE A 48 17.27 20.31 29.24
C ILE A 48 18.54 21.17 29.21
N ASP A 49 18.60 22.17 30.10
CA ASP A 49 19.67 23.18 30.10
C ASP A 49 20.83 22.86 31.07
N SER A 50 20.82 21.72 31.77
CA SER A 50 21.98 21.30 32.59
C SER A 50 22.08 19.80 32.84
N PHE A 51 23.32 19.30 32.99
CA PHE A 51 23.62 17.90 33.33
C PHE A 51 23.15 17.49 34.74
N ASP A 52 22.74 18.44 35.58
CA ASP A 52 22.28 18.18 36.96
C ASP A 52 20.83 17.64 36.99
N ASP A 53 20.05 17.79 35.91
CA ASP A 53 18.67 17.28 35.79
C ASP A 53 18.60 15.76 35.47
N LEU A 54 19.76 15.10 35.32
CA LEU A 54 19.90 13.67 35.04
C LEU A 54 20.20 12.81 36.28
N ASP A 55 20.46 13.43 37.44
CA ASP A 55 20.79 12.73 38.69
C ASP A 55 19.53 12.06 39.28
N GLY A 56 19.25 10.86 38.79
CA GLY A 56 18.12 10.03 39.20
C GLY A 56 17.54 9.14 38.10
N MET A 57 17.99 9.28 36.85
CA MET A 57 17.57 8.38 35.75
C MET A 57 18.38 7.09 35.79
N THR A 58 17.94 6.11 36.56
CA THR A 58 18.43 4.74 36.41
C THR A 58 17.91 4.19 35.08
N LEU A 59 18.75 4.17 34.05
CA LEU A 59 18.48 3.46 32.82
C LEU A 59 18.48 1.95 33.13
N ASP A 60 17.32 1.30 33.04
CA ASP A 60 17.26 -0.16 33.13
C ASP A 60 17.83 -0.75 31.83
N LEU A 61 19.05 -1.30 31.95
CA LEU A 61 19.81 -1.92 30.87
C LEU A 61 19.91 -3.44 31.06
N SER A 62 19.03 -4.03 31.88
CA SER A 62 19.07 -5.46 32.24
C SER A 62 19.03 -6.43 31.05
N ASP A 63 18.44 -6.01 29.92
CA ASP A 63 18.35 -6.80 28.69
C ASP A 63 19.44 -6.50 27.64
N LYS A 64 20.36 -5.54 27.92
CA LYS A 64 21.46 -5.23 27.01
C LYS A 64 22.77 -5.76 27.56
N ASN A 65 23.43 -6.59 26.76
CA ASN A 65 24.73 -7.20 27.06
C ASN A 65 25.84 -6.13 26.97
N ILE A 66 25.82 -5.15 27.88
CA ILE A 66 26.82 -4.10 28.00
C ILE A 66 27.81 -4.59 29.05
N VAL A 67 28.91 -5.17 28.59
CA VAL A 67 30.02 -5.57 29.46
C VAL A 67 30.97 -4.38 29.55
N PRO A 68 31.13 -3.75 30.74
CA PRO A 68 32.15 -2.72 30.92
C PRO A 68 33.54 -3.32 30.71
N ASP A 69 34.48 -2.54 30.18
CA ASP A 69 35.88 -2.97 30.16
C ASP A 69 36.47 -3.04 31.58
N ALA A 70 37.72 -3.51 31.68
CA ALA A 70 38.41 -3.72 32.96
C ALA A 70 38.61 -2.43 33.78
N ASP A 71 38.41 -1.26 33.17
CA ASP A 71 38.54 0.06 33.80
C ASP A 71 37.17 0.74 34.04
N GLY A 72 36.06 0.04 33.77
CA GLY A 72 34.70 0.52 34.01
C GLY A 72 34.17 1.47 32.94
N LYS A 73 34.81 1.56 31.77
CA LYS A 73 34.28 2.32 30.63
C LYS A 73 33.29 1.47 29.83
N VAL A 74 32.17 2.11 29.50
CA VAL A 74 31.21 1.62 28.52
C VAL A 74 31.46 2.40 27.22
N GLU A 75 32.13 1.78 26.26
CA GLU A 75 32.21 2.32 24.90
C GLU A 75 30.93 1.94 24.15
N VAL A 76 30.05 2.93 23.93
CA VAL A 76 28.96 2.80 22.96
C VAL A 76 29.59 3.01 21.58
N ASP A 77 29.63 1.97 20.75
CA ASP A 77 30.08 2.13 19.37
C ASP A 77 29.09 3.06 18.65
N VAL A 78 29.56 4.28 18.37
CA VAL A 78 28.76 5.33 17.75
C VAL A 78 28.36 4.94 16.33
N ASN A 79 29.08 4.01 15.69
CA ASN A 79 28.71 3.48 14.37
C ASN A 79 27.50 2.54 14.44
N ASP A 80 27.36 1.78 15.53
CA ASP A 80 26.18 0.96 15.78
C ASP A 80 24.97 1.82 16.13
N ALA A 81 25.16 2.90 16.90
CA ALA A 81 24.08 3.85 17.22
C ALA A 81 23.59 4.63 15.99
N VAL A 82 24.47 4.98 15.04
CA VAL A 82 24.09 5.63 13.76
C VAL A 82 23.32 4.66 12.87
N THR A 83 23.74 3.40 12.81
CA THR A 83 23.04 2.37 12.03
C THR A 83 21.67 2.06 12.63
N GLN A 84 21.57 1.90 13.96
CA GLN A 84 20.29 1.74 14.67
C GLN A 84 19.39 2.98 14.58
N GLY A 85 19.97 4.18 14.64
CA GLY A 85 19.23 5.43 14.48
C GLY A 85 18.72 5.68 13.06
N ASN A 86 19.42 5.18 12.03
CA ASN A 86 18.94 5.20 10.65
C ASN A 86 17.92 4.08 10.37
N MET A 87 18.08 2.90 10.99
CA MET A 87 17.07 1.85 10.96
C MET A 87 15.75 2.31 11.61
N ALA A 88 15.81 3.00 12.77
CA ALA A 88 14.62 3.52 13.44
C ALA A 88 13.88 4.60 12.62
N ARG A 89 14.59 5.40 11.81
CA ARG A 89 13.98 6.46 10.98
C ARG A 89 13.20 5.92 9.77
N ASN A 90 13.52 4.71 9.34
CA ASN A 90 12.89 4.10 8.16
C ASN A 90 11.84 3.04 8.52
N MET A 91 11.45 2.96 9.79
CA MET A 91 10.33 2.12 10.23
C MET A 91 9.06 2.97 10.34
N ILE A 92 8.00 2.58 9.63
CA ILE A 92 6.74 3.31 9.62
C ILE A 92 5.60 2.41 10.10
N HIS A 93 4.79 2.92 11.03
CA HIS A 93 3.59 2.22 11.48
C HIS A 93 2.48 2.33 10.44
N GLY A 94 2.04 1.18 9.92
CA GLY A 94 0.87 1.03 9.08
C GLY A 94 -0.40 0.87 9.90
N GLU A 95 -1.45 1.61 9.52
CA GLU A 95 -2.76 1.53 10.13
C GLU A 95 -3.71 0.66 9.31
N PHE A 96 -4.51 -0.15 10.01
CA PHE A 96 -5.56 -0.95 9.38
C PHE A 96 -6.66 -0.05 8.79
N ALA A 97 -6.94 -0.20 7.50
CA ALA A 97 -7.95 0.57 6.78
C ALA A 97 -9.23 -0.23 6.58
N PHE A 98 -9.11 -1.39 5.90
CA PHE A 98 -10.26 -2.18 5.49
C PHE A 98 -9.99 -3.68 5.60
N TRP A 99 -11.05 -4.45 5.87
CA TRP A 99 -11.15 -5.86 5.47
C TRP A 99 -12.21 -6.00 4.39
N ILE A 100 -11.91 -6.84 3.41
CA ILE A 100 -12.77 -7.17 2.29
C ILE A 100 -13.20 -8.61 2.46
N ASN A 101 -14.49 -8.91 2.35
CA ASN A 101 -15.00 -10.29 2.44
C ASN A 101 -15.77 -10.70 1.17
N ASN A 102 -16.04 -12.00 1.09
CA ASN A 102 -16.72 -12.65 -0.04
C ASN A 102 -15.98 -12.48 -1.37
N LEU A 103 -14.64 -12.36 -1.33
CA LEU A 103 -13.80 -12.48 -2.51
C LEU A 103 -13.72 -13.94 -2.95
N SER A 104 -13.13 -14.19 -4.13
CA SER A 104 -12.87 -15.54 -4.64
C SER A 104 -14.10 -16.41 -4.93
N ASP A 105 -15.31 -15.85 -5.04
CA ASP A 105 -16.45 -16.61 -5.54
C ASP A 105 -16.31 -16.83 -7.06
N PHE A 106 -15.88 -18.03 -7.46
CA PHE A 106 -15.81 -18.46 -8.86
C PHE A 106 -16.94 -19.43 -9.22
N SER A 107 -17.97 -19.53 -8.37
CA SER A 107 -19.10 -20.44 -8.59
C SER A 107 -19.82 -20.11 -9.89
N GLY A 108 -20.26 -21.16 -10.61
CA GLY A 108 -20.99 -21.02 -11.87
C GLY A 108 -20.14 -20.65 -13.10
N MET A 109 -18.82 -20.46 -12.96
CA MET A 109 -17.94 -20.20 -14.10
C MET A 109 -17.47 -21.51 -14.78
N ASP A 110 -17.82 -21.70 -16.05
CA ASP A 110 -17.46 -22.90 -16.80
C ASP A 110 -15.94 -23.01 -17.04
N GLY A 111 -15.40 -24.22 -16.80
CA GLY A 111 -13.98 -24.53 -16.96
C GLY A 111 -13.03 -23.84 -15.97
N VAL A 112 -13.54 -23.17 -14.93
CA VAL A 112 -12.72 -22.46 -13.93
C VAL A 112 -12.36 -23.39 -12.77
N TYR A 113 -11.08 -23.39 -12.38
CA TYR A 113 -10.63 -24.08 -11.18
C TYR A 113 -11.00 -23.24 -9.95
N SER A 114 -11.97 -23.73 -9.18
CA SER A 114 -12.51 -23.08 -7.99
C SER A 114 -11.57 -23.23 -6.79
N ALA A 115 -10.52 -22.41 -6.79
CA ALA A 115 -9.67 -22.18 -5.62
C ALA A 115 -9.69 -20.70 -5.29
N ASN A 116 -9.58 -20.36 -4.00
CA ASN A 116 -9.46 -18.98 -3.60
C ASN A 116 -8.10 -18.41 -4.03
N ARG A 117 -8.10 -17.17 -4.51
CA ARG A 117 -6.95 -16.56 -5.15
C ARG A 117 -6.57 -15.28 -4.43
N PRO A 118 -5.28 -14.95 -4.34
CA PRO A 118 -4.90 -13.69 -3.76
C PRO A 118 -5.39 -12.53 -4.61
N ILE A 119 -5.57 -11.39 -3.95
CA ILE A 119 -5.72 -10.13 -4.67
C ILE A 119 -4.42 -9.81 -5.41
N GLN A 120 -4.47 -8.95 -6.41
CA GLN A 120 -3.31 -8.57 -7.24
C GLN A 120 -3.13 -7.07 -7.36
N ASN A 121 -4.22 -6.33 -7.13
CA ASN A 121 -4.23 -4.89 -6.99
C ASN A 121 -5.53 -4.44 -6.31
N ILE A 122 -5.51 -3.22 -5.79
CA ILE A 122 -6.63 -2.54 -5.15
C ILE A 122 -6.83 -1.15 -5.75
N TYR A 123 -8.08 -0.69 -5.77
CA TYR A 123 -8.41 0.71 -6.00
C TYR A 123 -9.56 1.14 -5.11
N ILE A 124 -9.27 2.06 -4.20
CA ILE A 124 -10.18 2.57 -3.18
C ILE A 124 -10.78 3.89 -3.67
N THR A 125 -12.10 3.98 -3.54
CA THR A 125 -12.90 5.21 -3.69
C THR A 125 -13.55 5.56 -2.35
N ASN A 126 -14.40 6.59 -2.35
CA ASN A 126 -15.13 6.96 -1.13
C ASN A 126 -16.10 5.88 -0.63
N ASN A 127 -16.67 5.08 -1.54
CA ASN A 127 -17.78 4.16 -1.24
C ASN A 127 -17.54 2.73 -1.74
N GLU A 128 -16.54 2.52 -2.59
CA GLU A 128 -16.27 1.24 -3.23
C GLU A 128 -14.77 0.94 -3.23
N ILE A 129 -14.44 -0.35 -3.23
CA ILE A 129 -13.09 -0.87 -3.46
C ILE A 129 -13.15 -1.83 -4.65
N TYR A 130 -12.32 -1.60 -5.64
CA TYR A 130 -12.12 -2.51 -6.76
C TYR A 130 -10.89 -3.37 -6.48
N VAL A 131 -10.98 -4.64 -6.79
CA VAL A 131 -9.93 -5.63 -6.49
C VAL A 131 -9.72 -6.52 -7.71
N THR A 132 -8.47 -6.76 -8.11
CA THR A 132 -8.15 -7.76 -9.13
C THR A 132 -7.75 -9.09 -8.49
N GLN A 133 -8.19 -10.21 -9.08
CA GLN A 133 -7.76 -11.56 -8.70
C GLN A 133 -7.49 -12.37 -9.97
N VAL A 134 -6.38 -13.12 -10.02
CA VAL A 134 -6.12 -14.06 -11.13
C VAL A 134 -6.93 -15.33 -10.93
N TYR A 135 -7.54 -15.85 -11.99
CA TYR A 135 -8.20 -17.15 -11.97
C TYR A 135 -7.75 -18.05 -13.13
N ALA A 136 -7.78 -19.36 -12.87
CA ALA A 136 -7.39 -20.38 -13.83
C ALA A 136 -8.61 -20.92 -14.56
N LYS A 137 -8.59 -20.88 -15.90
CA LYS A 137 -9.62 -21.47 -16.75
C LYS A 137 -8.97 -22.42 -17.76
N ASN A 138 -9.45 -23.66 -17.82
CA ASN A 138 -8.91 -24.71 -18.69
C ASN A 138 -7.37 -24.84 -18.58
N GLY A 139 -6.85 -24.76 -17.35
CA GLY A 139 -5.41 -24.85 -17.06
C GLY A 139 -4.60 -23.57 -17.30
N ASN A 140 -5.21 -22.47 -17.75
CA ASN A 140 -4.52 -21.20 -17.99
C ASN A 140 -4.82 -20.18 -16.88
N SER A 141 -3.79 -19.81 -16.11
CA SER A 141 -3.85 -18.80 -15.03
C SER A 141 -3.51 -17.40 -15.54
N ASN A 142 -4.24 -16.92 -16.55
CA ASN A 142 -3.99 -15.63 -17.21
C ASN A 142 -5.25 -14.77 -17.36
N ASN A 143 -6.27 -15.09 -16.57
CA ASN A 143 -7.55 -14.40 -16.57
C ASN A 143 -7.69 -13.65 -15.27
N VAL A 144 -8.33 -12.48 -15.31
CA VAL A 144 -8.45 -11.58 -14.18
C VAL A 144 -9.93 -11.32 -13.91
N LYS A 145 -10.32 -11.48 -12.66
CA LYS A 145 -11.60 -11.03 -12.10
C LYS A 145 -11.38 -9.67 -11.47
N ILE A 146 -12.21 -8.69 -11.81
CA ILE A 146 -12.30 -7.38 -11.18
C ILE A 146 -13.55 -7.39 -10.32
N SER A 147 -13.39 -7.47 -9.01
CA SER A 147 -14.47 -7.46 -8.02
C SER A 147 -14.74 -6.03 -7.57
N ARG A 148 -16.00 -5.62 -7.61
CA ARG A 148 -16.45 -4.35 -7.02
C ARG A 148 -17.03 -4.63 -5.64
N CYS A 149 -16.44 -4.01 -4.63
CA CYS A 149 -16.79 -4.22 -3.24
C CYS A 149 -17.35 -2.93 -2.65
N GLU A 150 -18.51 -2.98 -2.00
CA GLU A 150 -19.13 -1.81 -1.38
C GLU A 150 -18.59 -1.62 0.04
N ILE A 151 -18.13 -0.41 0.37
CA ILE A 151 -17.70 -0.02 1.71
C ILE A 151 -18.94 0.20 2.58
N MET A 152 -19.07 -0.62 3.63
CA MET A 152 -20.23 -0.61 4.52
C MET A 152 -20.32 0.69 5.32
N PRO A 153 -21.45 1.43 5.26
CA PRO A 153 -21.61 2.70 5.95
C PRO A 153 -21.49 2.61 7.48
N GLN A 154 -21.86 1.47 8.07
CA GLN A 154 -22.01 1.32 9.52
C GLN A 154 -20.66 1.26 10.25
N ASN A 155 -19.62 0.71 9.62
CA ASN A 155 -18.28 0.57 10.22
C ASN A 155 -17.17 1.25 9.41
N ARG A 156 -17.43 1.62 8.13
CA ARG A 156 -16.46 2.23 7.18
C ARG A 156 -15.10 1.51 7.12
N LYS A 157 -15.04 0.25 7.57
CA LYS A 157 -13.86 -0.62 7.63
C LYS A 157 -14.11 -1.96 6.94
N GLN A 158 -15.36 -2.33 6.72
CA GLN A 158 -15.70 -3.53 5.95
C GLN A 158 -16.06 -3.14 4.52
N ALA A 159 -15.53 -3.88 3.56
CA ALA A 159 -16.01 -3.89 2.19
C ALA A 159 -16.55 -5.30 1.83
N VAL A 160 -17.66 -5.36 1.11
CA VAL A 160 -18.31 -6.63 0.72
C VAL A 160 -18.41 -6.69 -0.80
N MET A 161 -17.94 -7.78 -1.41
CA MET A 161 -18.10 -8.00 -2.85
C MET A 161 -19.58 -7.95 -3.25
N ARG A 162 -19.90 -7.20 -4.31
CA ARG A 162 -21.26 -7.08 -4.87
C ARG A 162 -21.41 -7.78 -6.20
N ASP A 163 -20.54 -7.43 -7.14
CA ASP A 163 -20.51 -7.95 -8.50
C ASP A 163 -19.07 -7.99 -9.01
N SER A 164 -18.90 -8.57 -10.19
CA SER A 164 -17.58 -8.68 -10.80
C SER A 164 -17.62 -8.63 -12.31
N MET A 165 -16.50 -8.20 -12.89
CA MET A 165 -16.23 -8.26 -14.33
C MET A 165 -15.05 -9.20 -14.56
N ASN A 166 -15.14 -10.11 -15.52
CA ASN A 166 -14.09 -11.06 -15.82
C ASN A 166 -13.46 -10.79 -17.18
N ILE A 167 -12.13 -10.86 -17.23
CA ILE A 167 -11.36 -10.56 -18.45
C ILE A 167 -10.38 -11.70 -18.69
N GLU A 168 -10.51 -12.36 -19.84
CA GLU A 168 -9.73 -13.55 -20.18
C GLU A 168 -8.50 -13.22 -21.03
N GLY A 169 -7.37 -13.88 -20.75
CA GLY A 169 -6.13 -13.74 -21.54
C GLY A 169 -5.44 -12.38 -21.39
N VAL A 170 -5.46 -11.79 -20.20
CA VAL A 170 -4.87 -10.47 -19.89
C VAL A 170 -3.61 -10.53 -19.04
N GLY A 171 -3.32 -11.63 -18.34
CA GLY A 171 -2.11 -11.82 -17.53
C GLY A 171 -2.42 -11.80 -16.03
N HIS A 172 -1.54 -11.18 -15.23
CA HIS A 172 -1.54 -11.30 -13.76
C HIS A 172 -2.36 -10.27 -12.98
N GLY A 173 -3.07 -9.35 -13.66
CA GLY A 173 -3.97 -8.40 -12.96
C GLY A 173 -3.30 -7.27 -12.15
N GLN A 174 -1.99 -7.06 -12.30
CA GLN A 174 -1.21 -6.03 -11.60
C GLN A 174 -1.62 -4.57 -11.92
N ASN A 175 -2.42 -4.32 -12.95
CA ASN A 175 -2.90 -2.97 -13.32
C ASN A 175 -4.40 -2.83 -13.05
N LEU A 176 -4.77 -1.79 -12.30
CA LEU A 176 -6.15 -1.39 -12.02
C LEU A 176 -6.19 0.14 -11.81
N ILE A 177 -5.99 0.91 -12.88
CA ILE A 177 -5.81 2.37 -12.77
C ILE A 177 -7.05 3.11 -13.26
N PRO A 178 -7.80 3.80 -12.38
CA PRO A 178 -8.98 4.56 -12.79
C PRO A 178 -8.59 5.80 -13.59
N TYR A 179 -9.47 6.24 -14.49
CA TYR A 179 -9.42 7.61 -15.01
C TYR A 179 -10.75 8.02 -15.63
N GLN A 180 -10.96 9.33 -15.74
CA GLN A 180 -12.08 9.89 -16.46
C GLN A 180 -11.65 10.49 -17.80
N TYR A 181 -12.47 10.28 -18.82
CA TYR A 181 -12.31 10.88 -20.13
C TYR A 181 -13.66 11.02 -20.82
N ASN A 182 -13.96 12.18 -21.40
CA ASN A 182 -15.23 12.47 -22.06
C ASN A 182 -16.48 12.10 -21.23
N ASN A 183 -16.46 12.43 -19.92
CA ASN A 183 -17.52 12.13 -18.93
C ASN A 183 -17.75 10.64 -18.62
N ASN A 184 -16.90 9.74 -19.11
CA ASN A 184 -16.96 8.32 -18.81
C ASN A 184 -15.85 7.92 -17.82
N GLN A 185 -16.14 6.92 -17.00
CA GLN A 185 -15.18 6.32 -16.07
C GLN A 185 -14.58 5.07 -16.72
N TYR A 186 -13.25 5.01 -16.76
CA TYR A 186 -12.51 3.90 -17.31
C TYR A 186 -11.51 3.34 -16.31
N PHE A 187 -11.01 2.15 -16.61
CA PHE A 187 -9.82 1.57 -15.99
C PHE A 187 -8.77 1.26 -17.05
N ILE A 188 -7.50 1.48 -16.71
CA ILE A 188 -6.37 0.85 -17.39
C ILE A 188 -6.11 -0.48 -16.69
N VAL A 189 -6.09 -1.55 -17.50
CA VAL A 189 -5.85 -2.92 -17.06
C VAL A 189 -4.74 -3.55 -17.87
N CYS A 190 -4.24 -4.69 -17.40
CA CYS A 190 -3.37 -5.56 -18.19
C CYS A 190 -4.06 -5.94 -19.50
N ALA A 191 -3.29 -5.99 -20.58
CA ALA A 191 -3.77 -6.49 -21.86
C ALA A 191 -2.73 -7.45 -22.45
N ASN A 192 -3.23 -8.49 -23.12
CA ASN A 192 -2.43 -9.47 -23.85
C ASN A 192 -1.44 -10.24 -22.96
N ALA A 193 -1.91 -11.34 -22.36
CA ALA A 193 -1.08 -12.21 -21.56
C ALA A 193 0.08 -12.81 -22.37
N ASN A 194 1.28 -12.75 -21.81
CA ASN A 194 2.46 -13.41 -22.32
C ASN A 194 2.87 -14.51 -21.35
N LYS A 195 3.15 -15.70 -21.89
CA LYS A 195 3.67 -16.83 -21.12
C LYS A 195 5.18 -16.68 -20.96
N THR A 196 5.65 -16.40 -19.76
CA THR A 196 7.07 -16.29 -19.45
C THR A 196 7.52 -17.53 -18.68
N LYS A 197 8.40 -18.32 -19.27
CA LYS A 197 9.09 -19.41 -18.56
C LYS A 197 10.30 -18.81 -17.82
N ILE A 198 10.33 -18.94 -16.50
CA ILE A 198 11.43 -18.42 -15.67
C ILE A 198 12.46 -19.52 -15.39
N ASP A 199 12.00 -20.76 -15.19
CA ASP A 199 12.83 -21.95 -15.07
C ASP A 199 12.08 -23.17 -15.63
N GLU A 200 12.66 -24.38 -15.52
CA GLU A 200 12.09 -25.62 -16.05
C GLU A 200 10.67 -25.91 -15.54
N ASN A 201 10.37 -25.52 -14.31
CA ASN A 201 9.15 -25.85 -13.57
C ASN A 201 8.22 -24.66 -13.37
N THR A 202 8.70 -23.42 -13.57
CA THR A 202 7.96 -22.21 -13.27
C THR A 202 7.63 -21.41 -14.52
N THR A 203 6.32 -21.22 -14.73
CA THR A 203 5.78 -20.33 -15.77
C THR A 203 4.91 -19.26 -15.13
N TYR A 204 5.17 -17.99 -15.45
CA TYR A 204 4.30 -16.88 -15.09
C TYR A 204 3.53 -16.36 -16.30
N TRP A 205 2.32 -15.91 -16.04
CA TRP A 205 1.48 -15.20 -17.01
C TRP A 205 1.50 -13.72 -16.69
N GLU A 206 2.26 -12.96 -17.47
CA GLU A 206 2.44 -11.52 -17.28
C GLU A 206 1.82 -10.75 -18.44
N ALA A 207 1.74 -9.42 -18.31
CA ALA A 207 1.21 -8.56 -19.36
C ALA A 207 2.32 -7.69 -19.93
N GLY A 208 2.52 -7.76 -21.24
CA GLY A 208 3.43 -6.87 -21.96
C GLY A 208 2.75 -5.64 -22.56
N LYS A 209 1.43 -5.47 -22.34
CA LYS A 209 0.63 -4.34 -22.81
C LYS A 209 -0.36 -3.91 -21.74
N ILE A 210 -0.88 -2.70 -21.92
CA ILE A 210 -1.99 -2.14 -21.14
C ILE A 210 -3.14 -1.75 -22.07
N GLY A 211 -4.35 -1.72 -21.54
CA GLY A 211 -5.52 -1.30 -22.31
C GLY A 211 -6.64 -0.72 -21.47
N LYS A 212 -7.59 -0.11 -22.15
CA LYS A 212 -8.74 0.58 -21.56
C LYS A 212 -9.95 -0.34 -21.49
N ILE A 213 -10.64 -0.31 -20.37
CA ILE A 213 -11.97 -0.90 -20.20
C ILE A 213 -12.92 0.08 -19.52
N GLU A 214 -14.21 -0.11 -19.75
CA GLU A 214 -15.27 0.40 -18.90
C GLU A 214 -15.76 -0.77 -18.04
N TYR A 215 -15.92 -0.57 -16.73
CA TYR A 215 -16.39 -1.63 -15.85
C TYR A 215 -17.85 -1.96 -16.17
N GLN A 216 -18.14 -3.24 -16.35
CA GLN A 216 -19.51 -3.73 -16.56
C GLN A 216 -19.76 -4.90 -15.61
N PRO A 217 -20.73 -4.78 -14.67
CA PRO A 217 -21.01 -5.85 -13.72
C PRO A 217 -21.51 -7.09 -14.45
N ASP A 218 -21.08 -8.25 -13.98
CA ASP A 218 -21.48 -9.59 -14.41
C ASP A 218 -21.19 -9.91 -15.89
N VAL A 219 -20.23 -9.19 -16.48
CA VAL A 219 -19.77 -9.41 -17.85
C VAL A 219 -18.45 -10.19 -17.87
N THR A 220 -18.32 -11.09 -18.84
CA THR A 220 -17.07 -11.76 -19.19
C THR A 220 -16.71 -11.52 -20.64
N PHE A 221 -15.46 -11.15 -20.91
CA PHE A 221 -14.95 -10.98 -22.28
C PHE A 221 -13.45 -11.28 -22.36
N THR A 222 -12.93 -11.38 -23.58
CA THR A 222 -11.51 -11.71 -23.81
C THR A 222 -10.70 -10.47 -24.14
N SER A 223 -9.38 -10.54 -23.94
CA SER A 223 -8.43 -9.45 -24.26
C SER A 223 -8.47 -8.96 -25.71
N THR A 224 -9.08 -9.71 -26.62
CA THR A 224 -9.32 -9.30 -28.01
C THR A 224 -10.27 -8.11 -28.16
N LYS A 225 -11.10 -7.84 -27.14
CA LYS A 225 -12.04 -6.71 -27.13
C LYS A 225 -11.50 -5.46 -26.44
N ILE A 226 -10.25 -5.51 -25.95
CA ILE A 226 -9.62 -4.37 -25.28
C ILE A 226 -8.88 -3.51 -26.30
N ASP A 227 -9.24 -2.23 -26.34
CA ASP A 227 -8.39 -1.21 -26.96
C ASP A 227 -7.12 -1.04 -26.12
N LYS A 228 -5.98 -1.41 -26.71
CA LYS A 228 -4.68 -1.50 -26.04
C LYS A 228 -3.68 -0.55 -26.65
N LEU A 229 -2.70 -0.14 -25.84
CA LEU A 229 -1.49 0.49 -26.36
C LEU A 229 -0.53 -0.60 -26.84
N ASP A 230 -0.12 -0.48 -28.10
CA ASP A 230 0.78 -1.39 -28.78
C ASP A 230 2.24 -0.88 -28.73
N ASP A 231 3.18 -1.77 -29.04
CA ASP A 231 4.61 -1.47 -29.12
C ASP A 231 5.19 -0.91 -27.80
N THR A 232 4.75 -1.45 -26.67
CA THR A 232 5.11 -1.01 -25.33
C THR A 232 6.63 -0.96 -25.09
N GLU A 233 7.41 -1.83 -25.73
CA GLU A 233 8.86 -1.77 -25.68
C GLU A 233 9.42 -0.40 -26.11
N TYR A 234 8.73 0.33 -26.99
CA TYR A 234 9.09 1.66 -27.47
C TYR A 234 8.60 2.81 -26.58
N SER A 235 8.01 2.52 -25.41
CA SER A 235 7.42 3.52 -24.51
C SER A 235 8.46 4.40 -23.79
N ASN A 236 9.24 5.16 -24.54
CA ASN A 236 10.13 6.22 -24.05
C ASN A 236 10.22 7.35 -25.09
N LYS A 237 10.82 8.48 -24.68
CA LYS A 237 10.98 9.68 -25.51
C LYS A 237 11.59 9.40 -26.88
N THR A 238 12.65 8.61 -26.92
CA THR A 238 13.46 8.40 -28.13
C THR A 238 12.92 7.31 -29.04
N ARG A 239 11.89 6.58 -28.60
CA ARG A 239 11.39 5.36 -29.26
C ARG A 239 12.50 4.35 -29.52
N THR A 240 13.43 4.24 -28.57
CA THR A 240 14.42 3.17 -28.57
C THR A 240 13.77 1.94 -27.93
N PRO A 241 13.78 0.76 -28.55
CA PRO A 241 13.13 -0.40 -27.98
C PRO A 241 13.81 -0.83 -26.68
N PHE A 242 13.01 -1.08 -25.65
CA PHE A 242 13.41 -1.79 -24.44
C PHE A 242 13.37 -3.30 -24.72
N TYR A 243 14.55 -3.90 -24.87
CA TYR A 243 14.66 -5.29 -25.31
C TYR A 243 14.21 -6.30 -24.26
N ASP A 244 13.75 -7.45 -24.74
CA ASP A 244 13.34 -8.60 -23.94
C ASP A 244 12.28 -8.29 -22.88
N LEU A 245 11.29 -7.46 -23.24
CA LEU A 245 10.16 -7.10 -22.39
C LEU A 245 9.47 -8.35 -21.83
N ARG A 246 9.48 -8.44 -20.50
CA ARG A 246 8.80 -9.47 -19.71
C ARG A 246 7.42 -8.98 -19.27
N ARG A 247 7.37 -7.81 -18.64
CA ARG A 247 6.13 -7.22 -18.11
C ARG A 247 6.15 -5.70 -18.16
N CYS A 248 4.94 -5.11 -18.16
CA CYS A 248 4.74 -3.69 -17.94
C CYS A 248 3.63 -3.42 -16.91
N ALA A 249 3.75 -2.29 -16.23
CA ALA A 249 2.73 -1.76 -15.34
C ALA A 249 2.65 -0.24 -15.47
N VAL A 250 1.52 0.35 -15.11
CA VAL A 250 1.32 1.80 -15.08
C VAL A 250 0.71 2.24 -13.76
N ASN A 251 0.93 3.50 -13.45
CA ASN A 251 0.19 4.21 -12.42
C ASN A 251 0.01 5.67 -12.84
N VAL A 252 -0.90 6.39 -12.20
CA VAL A 252 -1.24 7.78 -12.52
C VAL A 252 -1.15 8.60 -11.25
N SER A 253 -0.55 9.80 -11.34
CA SER A 253 -0.43 10.71 -10.20
C SER A 253 -1.80 11.06 -9.63
N PRO A 254 -1.92 11.34 -8.32
CA PRO A 254 -3.19 11.68 -7.68
C PRO A 254 -3.96 12.81 -8.37
N ASP A 255 -3.26 13.79 -8.96
CA ASP A 255 -3.87 14.90 -9.71
C ASP A 255 -4.32 14.54 -11.15
N GLY A 256 -4.08 13.31 -11.58
CA GLY A 256 -4.47 12.80 -12.90
C GLY A 256 -3.69 13.39 -14.08
N LYS A 257 -2.54 14.05 -13.85
CA LYS A 257 -1.77 14.72 -14.91
C LYS A 257 -0.63 13.88 -15.47
N LYS A 258 -0.01 13.03 -14.66
CA LYS A 258 1.17 12.24 -15.05
C LYS A 258 0.87 10.76 -14.98
N MET A 259 1.37 10.00 -15.95
CA MET A 259 1.35 8.55 -15.93
C MET A 259 2.77 8.02 -15.87
N LEU A 260 3.04 7.11 -14.94
CA LEU A 260 4.23 6.27 -14.96
C LEU A 260 3.98 5.07 -15.88
N MET A 261 4.97 4.78 -16.73
CA MET A 261 5.11 3.54 -17.47
C MET A 261 6.33 2.78 -16.97
N PHE A 262 6.09 1.64 -16.33
CA PHE A 262 7.11 0.71 -15.88
C PHE A 262 7.27 -0.45 -16.87
N LYS A 263 8.51 -0.84 -17.14
CA LYS A 263 8.86 -2.04 -17.90
C LYS A 263 9.94 -2.81 -17.19
N GLN A 264 9.88 -4.14 -17.29
CA GLN A 264 10.94 -5.04 -16.84
C GLN A 264 11.30 -6.05 -17.92
N SER A 265 12.59 -6.37 -18.07
CA SER A 265 13.07 -7.44 -18.95
C SER A 265 13.12 -8.80 -18.23
N ARG A 266 13.33 -9.90 -18.95
CA ARG A 266 13.47 -11.23 -18.31
C ARG A 266 14.75 -11.35 -17.49
N GLN A 267 15.78 -10.54 -17.79
CA GLN A 267 17.03 -10.46 -17.01
C GLN A 267 16.92 -9.57 -15.77
N GLY A 268 15.79 -8.89 -15.57
CA GLY A 268 15.55 -8.05 -14.39
C GLY A 268 15.64 -6.55 -14.65
N ASN A 269 16.31 -6.11 -15.73
CA ASN A 269 16.47 -4.69 -16.07
C ASN A 269 15.12 -3.97 -16.06
N VAL A 270 15.11 -2.73 -15.58
CA VAL A 270 13.89 -1.91 -15.47
C VAL A 270 14.03 -0.56 -16.16
N GLN A 271 12.90 -0.07 -16.66
CA GLN A 271 12.77 1.28 -17.19
C GLN A 271 11.49 1.94 -16.66
N TYR A 272 11.62 3.16 -16.16
CA TYR A 272 10.52 4.03 -15.72
C TYR A 272 10.46 5.25 -16.63
N SER A 273 9.33 5.44 -17.31
CA SER A 273 9.09 6.58 -18.20
C SER A 273 7.82 7.31 -17.78
N PHE A 274 7.81 8.64 -17.86
CA PHE A 274 6.68 9.46 -17.40
C PHE A 274 6.02 10.17 -18.58
N TYR A 275 4.69 10.19 -18.62
CA TYR A 275 3.92 10.76 -19.71
C TYR A 275 2.94 11.84 -19.21
N ASP A 276 2.68 12.84 -20.03
CA ASP A 276 1.42 13.60 -19.92
C ASP A 276 0.24 12.64 -20.14
N PHE A 277 -0.56 12.47 -19.08
CA PHE A 277 -1.64 11.50 -19.10
C PHE A 277 -2.79 11.89 -20.03
N ASN A 278 -2.97 13.17 -20.36
CA ASN A 278 -3.96 13.59 -21.34
C ASN A 278 -3.63 13.07 -22.74
N ALA A 279 -2.35 12.97 -23.10
CA ALA A 279 -1.94 12.39 -24.38
C ALA A 279 -2.24 10.88 -24.43
N ILE A 280 -2.00 10.17 -23.32
CA ILE A 280 -2.31 8.74 -23.19
C ILE A 280 -3.81 8.50 -23.32
N LYS A 281 -4.66 9.27 -22.62
CA LYS A 281 -6.12 9.16 -22.72
C LYS A 281 -6.61 9.34 -24.17
N LYS A 282 -6.07 10.34 -24.87
CA LYS A 282 -6.37 10.57 -26.30
C LYS A 282 -5.95 9.39 -27.18
N ALA A 283 -4.77 8.80 -26.94
CA ALA A 283 -4.31 7.63 -27.68
C ALA A 283 -5.24 6.42 -27.44
N LEU A 284 -5.56 6.12 -26.17
CA LEU A 284 -6.48 5.05 -25.78
C LEU A 284 -7.91 5.23 -26.30
N ASP A 285 -8.30 6.45 -26.68
CA ASP A 285 -9.60 6.75 -27.29
C ASP A 285 -9.59 6.75 -28.82
N SER A 286 -8.42 6.65 -29.45
CA SER A 286 -8.34 6.59 -30.90
C SER A 286 -8.78 5.22 -31.42
N ASN A 287 -9.45 5.21 -32.58
CA ASN A 287 -9.77 4.00 -33.35
C ASN A 287 -8.60 3.53 -34.25
N SER A 288 -7.52 4.31 -34.35
CA SER A 288 -6.35 4.00 -35.17
C SER A 288 -5.33 3.20 -34.37
N THR A 289 -4.88 2.07 -34.91
CA THR A 289 -3.80 1.27 -34.32
C THR A 289 -2.48 2.04 -34.26
N ASN A 290 -2.21 2.91 -35.23
CA ASN A 290 -0.98 3.72 -35.24
C ASN A 290 -1.00 4.78 -34.14
N ASP A 291 -2.16 5.36 -33.84
CA ASP A 291 -2.30 6.31 -32.73
C ASP A 291 -2.13 5.61 -31.38
N ARG A 292 -2.47 4.33 -31.29
CA ARG A 292 -2.28 3.51 -30.09
C ARG A 292 -0.89 2.86 -30.00
N SER A 293 0.01 3.12 -30.93
CA SER A 293 1.37 2.58 -30.92
C SER A 293 2.38 3.57 -30.33
N PHE A 294 3.15 3.14 -29.34
CA PHE A 294 4.29 3.94 -28.85
C PHE A 294 5.41 4.10 -29.89
N ARG A 295 5.48 3.21 -30.89
CA ARG A 295 6.49 3.26 -31.95
C ARG A 295 6.17 4.32 -33.00
N TYR A 296 4.89 4.42 -33.39
CA TYR A 296 4.47 5.21 -34.53
C TYR A 296 3.78 6.53 -34.18
N ASN A 297 3.32 6.72 -32.93
CA ASN A 297 2.66 7.97 -32.53
C ASN A 297 3.67 9.00 -32.02
N ASP A 298 3.97 10.00 -32.84
CA ASP A 298 4.84 11.13 -32.49
C ASP A 298 4.35 11.88 -31.24
N LYS A 299 3.04 12.02 -31.04
CA LYS A 299 2.47 12.72 -29.89
C LYS A 299 2.71 11.98 -28.58
N LEU A 300 2.75 10.64 -28.62
CA LEU A 300 3.11 9.86 -27.43
C LEU A 300 4.59 10.06 -27.08
N ALA A 301 5.48 10.05 -28.07
CA ALA A 301 6.89 10.35 -27.85
C ALA A 301 7.09 11.80 -27.33
N GLU A 302 6.36 12.76 -27.88
CA GLU A 302 6.37 14.15 -27.41
C GLU A 302 5.83 14.31 -25.98
N ALA A 303 4.82 13.53 -25.60
CA ALA A 303 4.25 13.53 -24.26
C ALA A 303 5.12 12.88 -23.19
N CYS A 304 6.09 12.04 -23.58
CA CYS A 304 7.05 11.45 -22.66
C CYS A 304 8.04 12.51 -22.15
N ASP A 305 8.31 12.49 -20.85
CA ASP A 305 9.45 13.17 -20.25
C ASP A 305 10.76 12.58 -20.81
N SER A 306 11.76 13.44 -21.01
CA SER A 306 13.11 13.01 -21.37
C SER A 306 13.84 12.31 -20.23
N ASP A 307 13.49 12.62 -18.97
CA ASP A 307 14.11 12.05 -17.79
C ASP A 307 13.53 10.66 -17.48
N VAL A 308 14.10 9.66 -18.15
CA VAL A 308 13.84 8.23 -17.96
C VAL A 308 14.80 7.68 -16.90
N ILE A 309 14.28 6.85 -15.99
CA ILE A 309 15.09 6.16 -14.98
C ILE A 309 15.27 4.72 -15.45
N ASN A 310 16.52 4.24 -15.50
CA ASN A 310 16.85 2.85 -15.77
C ASN A 310 17.62 2.28 -14.57
N ALA A 311 17.39 1.01 -14.26
CA ALA A 311 18.13 0.29 -13.25
C ALA A 311 18.23 -1.20 -13.61
N ASP A 312 19.14 -1.92 -12.96
CA ASP A 312 19.34 -3.34 -13.23
C ASP A 312 18.22 -4.22 -12.67
N ASN A 313 17.48 -3.73 -11.66
CA ASN A 313 16.35 -4.44 -11.08
C ASN A 313 15.34 -3.48 -10.41
N VAL A 314 14.17 -4.02 -10.07
CA VAL A 314 13.26 -3.37 -9.11
C VAL A 314 13.91 -3.35 -7.72
N PRO A 315 13.68 -2.30 -6.91
CA PRO A 315 14.04 -2.31 -5.50
C PRO A 315 13.48 -3.55 -4.79
N ASN A 316 14.23 -4.09 -3.83
CA ASN A 316 13.90 -5.33 -3.08
C ASN A 316 13.71 -6.59 -3.95
N GLY A 317 14.01 -6.55 -5.26
CA GLY A 317 13.97 -7.70 -6.16
C GLY A 317 12.58 -8.22 -6.51
N GLN A 318 11.52 -7.62 -5.96
CA GLN A 318 10.13 -8.01 -6.18
C GLN A 318 9.25 -6.79 -6.41
N LEU A 319 8.17 -6.98 -7.17
CA LEU A 319 7.19 -5.94 -7.46
C LEU A 319 5.80 -6.49 -7.17
N GLN A 320 5.24 -6.10 -6.04
CA GLN A 320 3.88 -6.42 -5.62
C GLN A 320 2.93 -5.24 -5.85
N GLY A 321 3.44 -4.02 -5.91
CA GLY A 321 2.66 -2.84 -6.26
C GLY A 321 3.55 -1.67 -6.65
N ILE A 322 3.01 -0.77 -7.48
CA ILE A 322 3.70 0.45 -7.91
C ILE A 322 2.74 1.62 -7.99
N ALA A 323 3.18 2.75 -7.46
CA ALA A 323 2.44 4.01 -7.50
C ALA A 323 3.38 5.20 -7.73
N ILE A 324 2.79 6.35 -8.09
CA ILE A 324 3.49 7.63 -8.13
C ILE A 324 2.71 8.71 -7.37
N ASP A 325 3.44 9.66 -6.79
CA ASP A 325 2.85 10.89 -6.26
C ASP A 325 2.82 12.01 -7.33
N ASN A 326 2.39 13.22 -6.92
CA ASN A 326 2.31 14.39 -7.81
C ASN A 326 3.69 14.94 -8.19
N ASP A 327 4.73 14.63 -7.42
CA ASP A 327 6.12 14.96 -7.74
C ASP A 327 6.80 13.88 -8.58
N MET A 328 6.04 12.86 -8.99
CA MET A 328 6.46 11.72 -9.78
C MET A 328 7.52 10.84 -9.08
N ASN A 329 7.61 10.90 -7.76
CA ASN A 329 8.39 9.90 -7.01
C ASN A 329 7.71 8.54 -7.17
N ILE A 330 8.52 7.49 -7.30
CA ILE A 330 8.04 6.14 -7.59
C ILE A 330 8.05 5.34 -6.29
N TYR A 331 6.90 4.81 -5.92
CA TYR A 331 6.71 3.99 -4.74
C TYR A 331 6.53 2.55 -5.21
N ILE A 332 7.36 1.65 -4.69
CA ILE A 332 7.34 0.22 -5.01
C ILE A 332 7.22 -0.53 -3.71
N VAL A 333 6.26 -1.45 -3.64
CA VAL A 333 6.08 -2.30 -2.47
C VAL A 333 6.37 -3.75 -2.82
N SER A 334 6.95 -4.46 -1.85
CA SER A 334 7.15 -5.91 -1.88
C SER A 334 6.76 -6.52 -0.53
N ASP A 335 6.71 -7.86 -0.50
CA ASP A 335 6.56 -8.61 0.76
C ASP A 335 7.59 -8.14 1.79
N GLY A 336 7.17 -8.09 3.05
CA GLY A 336 8.09 -7.94 4.19
C GLY A 336 9.09 -9.10 4.24
N ASP A 337 10.24 -8.88 4.88
CA ASP A 337 11.28 -9.91 5.03
C ASP A 337 11.01 -10.89 6.19
N GLY A 338 9.84 -10.78 6.84
CA GLY A 338 9.43 -11.62 7.96
C GLY A 338 10.12 -11.28 9.29
N THR A 339 10.98 -10.27 9.33
CA THR A 339 11.62 -9.81 10.58
C THR A 339 10.73 -8.78 11.28
N TYR A 340 10.62 -8.86 12.61
CA TYR A 340 9.99 -7.83 13.47
C TYR A 340 8.51 -7.44 13.16
N ASN A 341 7.67 -8.38 12.71
CA ASN A 341 6.29 -8.09 12.28
C ASN A 341 6.19 -7.09 11.10
N THR A 342 7.22 -7.02 10.26
CA THR A 342 7.19 -6.21 9.04
C THR A 342 6.14 -6.75 8.07
N LEU A 343 5.13 -5.94 7.77
CA LEU A 343 4.07 -6.26 6.82
C LEU A 343 4.58 -6.14 5.38
N ALA A 344 5.32 -5.06 5.10
CA ALA A 344 5.74 -4.71 3.75
C ALA A 344 7.09 -3.99 3.74
N ASN A 345 7.84 -4.16 2.65
CA ASN A 345 8.99 -3.30 2.34
C ASN A 345 8.56 -2.27 1.29
N LEU A 346 8.71 -0.99 1.61
CA LEU A 346 8.41 0.13 0.72
C LEU A 346 9.72 0.76 0.25
N SER A 347 9.90 0.87 -1.06
CA SER A 347 11.00 1.61 -1.67
C SER A 347 10.46 2.84 -2.39
N VAL A 348 11.09 3.98 -2.17
CA VAL A 348 10.75 5.24 -2.81
C VAL A 348 11.92 5.74 -3.63
N ILE A 349 11.75 5.79 -4.94
CA ILE A 349 12.69 6.39 -5.88
C ILE A 349 12.29 7.86 -6.06
N PHE A 350 13.07 8.76 -5.50
CA PHE A 350 12.85 10.19 -5.64
C PHE A 350 13.26 10.64 -7.03
N LYS A 351 12.31 11.10 -7.85
CA LYS A 351 12.60 11.39 -9.27
C LYS A 351 13.68 12.45 -9.43
N LYS A 352 13.62 13.52 -8.62
CA LYS A 352 14.52 14.66 -8.72
C LYS A 352 15.98 14.30 -8.41
N SER A 353 16.22 13.56 -7.33
CA SER A 353 17.56 13.20 -6.87
C SER A 353 18.05 11.85 -7.41
N LYS A 354 17.13 11.03 -7.92
CA LYS A 354 17.37 9.65 -8.39
C LYS A 354 17.87 8.72 -7.30
N LYS A 355 17.72 9.11 -6.02
CA LYS A 355 18.02 8.25 -4.88
C LYS A 355 16.84 7.35 -4.58
N THR A 356 17.16 6.16 -4.07
CA THR A 356 16.16 5.23 -3.54
C THR A 356 16.30 5.17 -2.03
N ILE A 357 15.20 5.36 -1.31
CA ILE A 357 15.11 5.17 0.14
C ILE A 357 14.22 3.97 0.41
N TYR A 358 14.59 3.19 1.43
CA TYR A 358 13.93 1.95 1.82
C TYR A 358 13.30 2.12 3.19
N TYR A 359 12.05 1.70 3.31
CA TYR A 359 11.26 1.74 4.54
C TYR A 359 10.69 0.36 4.85
N SER A 360 10.64 0.02 6.13
CA SER A 360 9.97 -1.16 6.65
C SER A 360 8.63 -0.73 7.26
N ILE A 361 7.53 -1.29 6.75
CA ILE A 361 6.20 -0.99 7.24
C ILE A 361 5.80 -2.06 8.25
N TYR A 362 5.55 -1.66 9.49
CA TYR A 362 5.09 -2.56 10.55
C TYR A 362 3.65 -2.23 10.95
N GLY A 363 2.88 -3.21 11.39
CA GLY A 363 1.51 -2.95 11.84
C GLY A 363 0.98 -4.10 12.68
N SER A 364 -0.01 -3.81 13.52
CA SER A 364 -0.67 -4.87 14.29
C SER A 364 -1.44 -5.79 13.35
N VAL A 365 -1.18 -7.09 13.40
CA VAL A 365 -1.95 -8.12 12.69
C VAL A 365 -3.20 -8.58 13.47
N SER A 366 -3.45 -8.01 14.66
CA SER A 366 -4.55 -8.44 15.53
C SER A 366 -5.93 -8.32 14.86
N GLU A 367 -6.15 -7.27 14.07
CA GLU A 367 -7.39 -7.12 13.27
C GLU A 367 -7.49 -8.22 12.21
N ILE A 368 -6.39 -8.55 11.52
CA ILE A 368 -6.36 -9.65 10.54
C ILE A 368 -6.73 -10.97 11.22
N LEU A 369 -6.08 -11.28 12.34
CA LEU A 369 -6.35 -12.49 13.12
C LEU A 369 -7.81 -12.55 13.62
N TYR A 370 -8.35 -11.43 14.07
CA TYR A 370 -9.74 -11.32 14.49
C TYR A 370 -10.71 -11.70 13.36
N TYR A 371 -10.52 -11.13 12.16
CA TYR A 371 -11.38 -11.43 11.00
C TYR A 371 -11.08 -12.78 10.34
N LEU A 372 -9.95 -13.42 10.66
CA LEU A 372 -9.59 -14.76 10.21
C LEU A 372 -9.87 -15.86 11.24
N GLY A 373 -10.38 -15.55 12.44
CA GLY A 373 -10.45 -16.49 13.57
C GLY A 373 -11.27 -17.76 13.36
N ASP A 374 -12.06 -17.85 12.29
CA ASP A 374 -12.75 -19.08 11.86
C ASP A 374 -11.91 -19.98 10.93
N THR A 375 -10.76 -19.49 10.47
CA THR A 375 -9.85 -20.13 9.49
C THR A 375 -8.42 -20.26 9.97
N ILE A 376 -8.08 -19.68 11.13
CA ILE A 376 -6.74 -19.68 11.70
C ILE A 376 -6.81 -19.90 13.21
N SER A 377 -5.90 -20.71 13.76
CA SER A 377 -5.90 -21.06 15.19
C SER A 377 -4.85 -20.29 16.00
N SER A 378 -3.81 -19.75 15.35
CA SER A 378 -2.75 -18.97 15.98
C SER A 378 -2.14 -17.95 15.01
N SER A 379 -1.42 -16.96 15.54
CA SER A 379 -0.67 -16.00 14.71
C SER A 379 0.50 -16.62 13.94
N GLU A 380 0.97 -17.80 14.36
CA GLU A 380 2.09 -18.51 13.72
C GLU A 380 1.70 -19.12 12.37
N GLU A 381 0.40 -19.36 12.15
CA GLU A 381 -0.16 -19.85 10.89
C GLU A 381 -0.40 -18.73 9.86
N LEU A 382 -0.19 -17.46 10.25
CA LEU A 382 -0.52 -16.31 9.43
C LEU A 382 0.65 -15.96 8.52
N GLU A 383 0.53 -16.35 7.26
CA GLU A 383 1.40 -15.89 6.20
C GLU A 383 0.67 -14.87 5.31
N LEU A 384 1.31 -13.73 5.09
CA LEU A 384 0.78 -12.62 4.30
C LEU A 384 1.62 -12.39 3.04
N GLU A 385 0.97 -11.93 1.99
CA GLU A 385 1.59 -11.38 0.77
C GLU A 385 1.04 -9.98 0.52
N ILE A 386 1.91 -9.08 0.06
CA ILE A 386 1.52 -7.74 -0.35
C ILE A 386 1.09 -7.78 -1.80
N GLU A 387 0.02 -7.06 -2.13
CA GLU A 387 -0.65 -7.12 -3.43
C GLU A 387 -1.35 -5.79 -3.76
N GLY A 388 -0.67 -4.93 -4.51
CA GLY A 388 -1.17 -3.63 -4.92
C GLY A 388 -0.76 -2.46 -4.02
N LEU A 389 -0.71 -1.28 -4.64
CA LEU A 389 -0.33 -0.02 -4.00
C LEU A 389 -1.14 1.12 -4.62
N GLN A 390 -1.68 2.00 -3.79
CA GLN A 390 -2.41 3.19 -4.24
C GLN A 390 -2.00 4.41 -3.41
N ILE A 391 -1.77 5.54 -4.08
CA ILE A 391 -1.55 6.83 -3.42
C ILE A 391 -2.75 7.72 -3.69
N ILE A 392 -3.43 8.16 -2.63
CA ILE A 392 -4.58 9.07 -2.72
C ILE A 392 -4.80 9.76 -1.36
N ASN A 393 -5.21 11.04 -1.39
CA ASN A 393 -5.52 11.83 -0.19
C ASN A 393 -4.39 11.81 0.86
N ASP A 394 -3.15 12.06 0.43
CA ASP A 394 -1.95 12.05 1.29
C ASP A 394 -1.70 10.73 2.04
N LYS A 395 -2.28 9.63 1.55
CA LYS A 395 -2.11 8.28 2.09
C LYS A 395 -1.58 7.33 1.05
N ILE A 396 -0.78 6.37 1.51
CA ILE A 396 -0.29 5.25 0.72
C ILE A 396 -0.99 4.00 1.24
N TYR A 397 -1.89 3.43 0.43
CA TYR A 397 -2.63 2.22 0.74
C TYR A 397 -1.95 1.00 0.12
N MET A 398 -1.87 -0.09 0.88
CA MET A 398 -1.28 -1.36 0.49
C MET A 398 -2.33 -2.46 0.63
N GLY A 399 -2.53 -3.24 -0.43
CA GLY A 399 -3.34 -4.45 -0.37
C GLY A 399 -2.55 -5.59 0.25
N ILE A 400 -3.22 -6.40 1.07
CA ILE A 400 -2.63 -7.53 1.78
C ILE A 400 -3.55 -8.73 1.61
N SER A 401 -2.99 -9.85 1.17
CA SER A 401 -3.68 -11.13 1.04
C SER A 401 -3.07 -12.16 1.98
N PRO A 402 -3.88 -13.05 2.58
CA PRO A 402 -3.34 -14.27 3.17
C PRO A 402 -2.76 -15.20 2.10
N LYS A 403 -1.68 -15.95 2.42
CA LYS A 403 -1.11 -16.96 1.50
C LYS A 403 -1.90 -18.26 1.49
N ALA A 404 -2.57 -18.62 2.59
CA ALA A 404 -3.34 -19.84 2.69
C ALA A 404 -4.65 -19.76 1.88
N GLU A 405 -4.92 -20.78 1.06
CA GLU A 405 -6.07 -20.80 0.14
C GLU A 405 -7.42 -20.62 0.87
N ASN A 406 -7.62 -21.32 2.00
CA ASN A 406 -8.86 -21.22 2.78
C ASN A 406 -9.13 -19.83 3.38
N GLN A 407 -8.13 -18.94 3.41
CA GLN A 407 -8.22 -17.58 3.95
C GLN A 407 -8.41 -16.50 2.85
N ARG A 408 -8.14 -16.84 1.58
CA ARG A 408 -8.18 -15.92 0.41
C ARG A 408 -9.58 -15.54 -0.09
N ASN A 409 -10.63 -15.89 0.64
CA ASN A 409 -11.95 -15.28 0.48
C ASN A 409 -12.02 -13.89 1.15
N ARG A 410 -10.95 -13.49 1.83
CA ARG A 410 -10.76 -12.18 2.46
C ARG A 410 -9.46 -11.55 2.01
N ALA A 411 -9.43 -10.23 2.03
CA ALA A 411 -8.24 -9.41 1.85
C ALA A 411 -8.28 -8.22 2.81
N PHE A 412 -7.13 -7.61 3.03
CA PHE A 412 -6.96 -6.52 3.97
C PHE A 412 -6.25 -5.36 3.31
N ILE A 413 -6.45 -4.16 3.84
CA ILE A 413 -5.81 -2.95 3.36
C ILE A 413 -5.26 -2.21 4.56
N TYR A 414 -3.97 -1.86 4.50
CA TYR A 414 -3.32 -0.97 5.44
C TYR A 414 -2.96 0.34 4.73
N TYR A 415 -2.73 1.39 5.50
CA TYR A 415 -2.18 2.63 4.96
C TYR A 415 -1.12 3.24 5.87
N ILE A 416 -0.29 4.08 5.27
CA ILE A 416 0.59 5.03 5.97
C ILE A 416 0.31 6.44 5.46
N ASP A 417 0.64 7.44 6.28
CA ASP A 417 0.61 8.83 5.83
C ASP A 417 1.81 9.12 4.92
N ASN A 418 1.54 9.68 3.75
CA ASN A 418 2.56 10.02 2.75
C ASN A 418 3.53 11.09 3.28
N GLY A 419 3.11 11.91 4.24
CA GLY A 419 3.97 12.92 4.89
C GLY A 419 5.12 12.34 5.73
N LEU A 420 5.12 11.03 5.98
CA LEU A 420 6.24 10.34 6.63
C LEU A 420 7.37 10.02 5.66
N ILE A 421 7.14 10.17 4.36
CA ILE A 421 8.12 9.90 3.30
C ILE A 421 8.91 11.17 3.00
N HIS A 422 10.23 11.07 3.06
CA HIS A 422 11.13 12.20 2.88
C HIS A 422 12.48 11.73 2.35
N GLU A 423 13.16 12.59 1.57
CA GLU A 423 14.53 12.35 1.12
C GLU A 423 15.56 12.63 2.22
#